data_AF-A0A955PDJ8-F1
#
_entry.id   AF-A0A955PDJ8-F1
#
_cell.length_a   1.000
_cell.length_b   1.000
_cell.length_c   1.000
_cell.angle_alpha   90.00
_cell.angle_beta   90.00
_cell.angle_gamma   90.00
#
_symmetry.space_group_name_H-M   'P 1'
#
loop_
_entity.id
_entity.type
_entity.pdbx_description
1 polymer ?
#
loop_
_entity_poly.entity_id
_entity_poly.type
_entity_poly.pdbx_seq_one_letter_code
_entity_poly.pdbx_strand_id
1 'polypeptide(L)'
;YALVRTQPTGSQNGLYRYTQRLDGFVSLNAGQTTGTATTKPFTFTGGKLKVNVDTSDGGQLRVGLVNADSSPIAGFALADCAPLATDSVEATVNWNGGEDLRTLAGRNVRIQLELQDGKLFAFQFVP
;
A
#
# COMPACT_ATOMS: atom_id res chain seq x y z
N TYR A 1 2.48 10.30 12.59
CA TYR A 1 2.47 11.26 13.72
C TYR A 1 3.72 11.04 14.56
N ALA A 2 4.66 11.98 14.58
CA ALA A 2 5.77 11.98 15.52
C ALA A 2 5.39 12.88 16.69
N LEU A 3 5.22 12.31 17.88
CA LEU A 3 5.08 13.07 19.13
C LEU A 3 6.44 13.19 19.79
N VAL A 4 6.91 14.41 19.94
CA VAL A 4 8.11 14.74 20.73
C VAL A 4 7.62 15.28 22.06
N ARG A 5 7.80 14.49 23.13
CA ARG A 5 7.67 15.00 24.50
C ARG A 5 9.05 15.26 25.06
N THR A 6 9.40 16.53 25.24
CA THR A 6 10.55 16.93 26.05
C THR A 6 10.06 17.44 27.40
N GLN A 7 10.64 16.93 28.49
CA GLN A 7 10.53 17.55 29.81
C GLN A 7 11.63 18.61 29.95
N PRO A 8 11.32 19.86 30.35
CA PRO A 8 12.33 20.90 30.40
C PRO A 8 13.08 20.89 31.73
N THR A 9 14.34 20.46 31.72
CA THR A 9 15.31 20.75 32.79
C THR A 9 16.67 21.09 32.17
N GLY A 10 17.06 22.36 32.24
CA GLY A 10 18.41 22.85 31.90
C GLY A 10 18.69 23.08 30.42
N SER A 11 19.51 24.09 30.11
CA SER A 11 19.85 24.61 28.77
C SER A 11 20.08 23.51 27.72
N GLN A 12 19.13 23.31 26.80
CA GLN A 12 19.19 22.25 25.78
C GLN A 12 19.66 22.78 24.43
N ASN A 13 20.97 22.87 24.24
CA ASN A 13 21.56 22.87 22.90
C ASN A 13 21.73 21.41 22.47
N GLY A 14 20.76 20.88 21.72
CA GLY A 14 20.78 19.51 21.19
C GLY A 14 20.47 19.49 19.70
N LEU A 15 21.21 18.70 18.93
CA LEU A 15 20.84 18.33 17.56
C LEU A 15 19.92 17.11 17.62
N TYR A 16 18.72 17.23 17.08
CA TYR A 16 17.76 16.13 16.98
C TYR A 16 17.63 15.69 15.52
N ARG A 17 17.66 14.37 15.29
CA ARG A 17 17.38 13.78 13.98
C ARG A 17 15.99 13.17 14.00
N TYR A 18 15.16 13.58 13.05
CA TYR A 18 13.89 12.94 12.76
C TYR A 18 14.04 12.08 11.51
N THR A 19 13.60 10.83 11.60
CA THR A 19 13.49 9.94 10.44
C THR A 19 12.02 9.86 10.08
N GLN A 20 11.69 10.24 8.86
CA GLN A 20 10.35 10.13 8.31
C GLN A 20 10.38 9.18 7.12
N ARG A 21 9.44 8.22 7.10
CA ARG A 21 9.21 7.33 5.96
C ARG A 21 8.73 8.15 4.77
N LEU A 22 9.22 7.83 3.56
CA LEU A 22 8.67 8.37 2.32
C LEU A 22 7.14 8.14 2.32
N ASP A 23 6.35 9.14 1.95
CA ASP A 23 4.87 9.14 2.02
C ASP A 23 4.24 8.74 3.37
N GLY A 24 5.01 8.72 4.47
CA GLY A 24 4.60 8.21 5.78
C GLY A 24 3.76 9.16 6.63
N PHE A 25 3.15 10.20 6.03
CA PHE A 25 2.42 11.22 6.78
C PHE A 25 1.03 10.75 7.21
N VAL A 26 0.32 10.05 6.33
CA VAL A 26 -1.03 9.51 6.52
C VAL A 26 -1.05 8.08 5.98
N SER A 27 -1.85 7.21 6.61
CA SER A 27 -2.01 5.83 6.17
C SER A 27 -3.47 5.38 6.26
N LEU A 28 -3.83 4.45 5.37
CA LEU A 28 -4.96 3.56 5.57
C LEU A 28 -4.52 2.48 6.57
N ASN A 29 -5.22 2.35 7.69
CA ASN A 29 -4.87 1.42 8.76
C ASN A 29 -5.96 0.36 8.94
N ALA A 30 -5.54 -0.87 9.16
CA ALA A 30 -6.41 -1.94 9.66
C ALA A 30 -5.78 -2.58 10.89
N GLY A 31 -6.60 -2.94 11.87
CA GLY A 31 -6.19 -3.76 13.01
C GLY A 31 -6.44 -5.24 12.74
N GLN A 32 -6.73 -5.99 13.80
CA GLN A 32 -6.89 -7.45 13.72
C GLN A 32 -8.05 -7.88 12.81
N THR A 33 -9.10 -7.08 12.75
CA THR A 33 -10.18 -7.26 11.78
C THR A 33 -9.74 -6.72 10.42
N THR A 34 -9.74 -7.60 9.42
CA THR A 34 -9.45 -7.25 8.04
C THR A 34 -10.37 -6.13 7.55
N GLY A 35 -9.76 -5.04 7.09
CA GLY A 35 -10.44 -3.92 6.44
C GLY A 35 -10.33 -4.01 4.92
N THR A 36 -11.31 -3.45 4.22
CA THR A 36 -11.28 -3.34 2.76
C THR A 36 -11.47 -1.90 2.30
N ALA A 37 -10.87 -1.56 1.17
CA ALA A 37 -11.03 -0.26 0.54
C ALA A 37 -10.97 -0.40 -0.99
N THR A 38 -11.75 0.41 -1.70
CA THR A 38 -11.76 0.43 -3.17
C THR A 38 -11.58 1.86 -3.67
N THR A 39 -10.71 2.05 -4.65
CA THR A 39 -10.48 3.37 -5.25
C THR A 39 -11.65 3.78 -6.16
N LYS A 40 -11.70 5.07 -6.50
CA LYS A 40 -12.44 5.52 -7.69
C LYS A 40 -11.79 4.92 -8.95
N PRO A 41 -12.52 4.78 -10.07
CA PRO A 41 -11.93 4.33 -11.32
C PRO A 41 -10.86 5.30 -11.81
N PHE A 42 -9.77 4.78 -12.37
CA PHE A 42 -8.73 5.57 -13.02
C PHE A 42 -8.03 4.76 -14.11
N THR A 43 -7.36 5.46 -15.02
CA THR A 43 -6.40 4.87 -15.97
C THR A 43 -4.98 5.00 -15.45
N PHE A 44 -4.09 4.10 -15.84
CA PHE A 44 -2.68 4.14 -15.46
C PHE A 44 -1.75 3.77 -16.62
N THR A 45 -0.46 4.00 -16.41
CA THR A 45 0.65 3.55 -17.25
C THR A 45 1.67 2.83 -16.38
N GLY A 46 2.33 1.79 -16.91
CA GLY A 46 3.34 1.00 -16.19
C GLY A 46 3.05 -0.50 -16.24
N GLY A 47 4.06 -1.31 -15.93
CA GLY A 47 3.96 -2.77 -15.90
C GLY A 47 3.90 -3.39 -14.50
N LYS A 48 4.19 -2.60 -13.45
CA LYS A 48 4.22 -3.09 -12.06
C LYS A 48 3.50 -2.16 -11.11
N LEU A 49 2.87 -2.73 -10.10
CA LEU A 49 2.29 -1.98 -8.98
C LEU A 49 3.22 -2.09 -7.78
N LYS A 50 3.71 -0.95 -7.31
CA LYS A 50 4.48 -0.84 -6.08
C LYS A 50 3.64 -0.20 -4.98
N VAL A 51 3.84 -0.66 -3.75
CA VAL A 51 3.17 -0.14 -2.57
C VAL A 51 4.16 0.22 -1.48
N ASN A 52 3.83 1.26 -0.75
CA ASN A 52 4.48 1.64 0.47
C ASN A 52 3.63 1.14 1.63
N VAL A 53 4.08 0.06 2.27
CA VAL A 53 3.30 -0.71 3.23
C VAL A 53 4.15 -1.10 4.44
N ASP A 54 3.51 -1.13 5.60
CA ASP A 54 4.03 -1.69 6.84
C ASP A 54 3.01 -2.69 7.38
N THR A 55 3.31 -3.97 7.27
CA THR A 55 2.55 -5.06 7.91
C THR A 55 3.45 -5.90 8.81
N SER A 56 4.49 -5.30 9.42
CA SER A 56 5.45 -6.06 10.24
C SER A 56 4.85 -6.66 11.52
N ASP A 57 3.67 -6.18 11.93
CA ASP A 57 2.95 -6.62 13.13
C ASP A 57 2.21 -7.97 12.94
N GLY A 58 2.66 -8.81 12.02
CA GLY A 58 2.04 -10.10 11.69
C GLY A 58 0.84 -9.99 10.73
N GLY A 59 0.62 -8.80 10.16
CA GLY A 59 -0.44 -8.53 9.20
C GLY A 59 -0.07 -8.86 7.76
N GLN A 60 -1.00 -8.53 6.87
CA GLN A 60 -0.84 -8.74 5.43
C GLN A 60 -1.66 -7.73 4.63
N LEU A 61 -1.17 -7.43 3.43
CA LEU A 61 -1.89 -6.69 2.40
C LEU A 61 -2.11 -7.60 1.19
N ARG A 62 -3.33 -7.59 0.64
CA ARG A 62 -3.64 -8.09 -0.69
C ARG A 62 -4.24 -6.98 -1.53
N VAL A 63 -3.94 -7.03 -2.83
CA VAL A 63 -4.35 -6.01 -3.78
C VAL A 63 -4.95 -6.69 -5.00
N GLY A 64 -6.19 -6.36 -5.33
CA GLY A 64 -6.87 -6.80 -6.54
C GLY A 64 -7.11 -5.63 -7.49
N LEU A 65 -7.18 -5.93 -8.78
CA LEU A 65 -7.69 -5.03 -9.81
C LEU A 65 -9.05 -5.50 -10.28
N VAL A 66 -9.99 -4.56 -10.32
CA VAL A 66 -11.35 -4.79 -10.81
C VAL A 66 -11.67 -3.78 -11.91
N ASN A 67 -12.58 -4.14 -12.80
CA ASN A 67 -13.09 -3.24 -13.83
C ASN A 67 -13.86 -2.07 -13.18
N ALA A 68 -14.22 -1.06 -13.98
CA ALA A 68 -14.95 0.11 -13.50
C ALA A 68 -16.31 -0.24 -12.84
N ASP A 69 -16.93 -1.35 -13.25
CA ASP A 69 -18.17 -1.92 -12.71
C ASP A 69 -17.95 -2.80 -11.45
N SER A 70 -16.70 -2.89 -10.98
CA SER A 70 -16.26 -3.73 -9.85
C SER A 70 -16.26 -5.24 -10.13
N SER A 71 -16.34 -5.67 -11.39
CA SER A 71 -16.10 -7.07 -11.74
C SER A 71 -14.60 -7.42 -11.65
N PRO A 72 -14.23 -8.59 -11.09
CA PRO A 72 -12.83 -8.98 -10.95
C PRO A 72 -12.16 -9.17 -12.31
N ILE A 73 -10.91 -8.72 -12.44
CA ILE A 73 -10.08 -8.99 -13.61
C ILE A 73 -9.33 -10.29 -13.34
N ALA A 74 -9.58 -11.31 -14.16
CA ALA A 74 -8.90 -12.61 -14.05
C ALA A 74 -7.38 -12.44 -14.11
N GLY A 75 -6.65 -13.11 -13.21
CA GLY A 75 -5.19 -13.01 -13.11
C GLY A 75 -4.71 -11.81 -12.29
N PHE A 76 -5.61 -10.85 -11.99
CA PHE A 76 -5.33 -9.69 -11.14
C PHE A 76 -6.32 -9.56 -9.97
N ALA A 77 -7.14 -10.57 -9.70
CA ALA A 77 -8.13 -10.49 -8.62
C ALA A 77 -7.45 -10.59 -7.24
N LEU A 78 -8.17 -10.22 -6.17
CA LEU A 78 -7.67 -10.35 -4.80
C LEU A 78 -7.26 -11.80 -4.45
N ALA A 79 -8.00 -12.79 -4.97
CA ALA A 79 -7.71 -14.21 -4.79
C ALA A 79 -6.42 -14.65 -5.50
N ASP A 80 -6.04 -13.94 -6.56
CA ASP A 80 -4.82 -14.19 -7.30
C ASP A 80 -3.62 -13.48 -6.67
N CYS A 81 -3.82 -12.51 -5.77
CA CYS A 81 -2.73 -11.76 -5.15
C CYS A 81 -1.98 -12.59 -4.10
N ALA A 82 -0.66 -12.66 -4.22
CA ALA A 82 0.19 -13.16 -3.15
C ALA A 82 0.15 -12.18 -1.96
N PRO A 83 -0.06 -12.65 -0.72
CA PRO A 83 -0.08 -11.77 0.44
C PRO A 83 1.27 -11.07 0.65
N LEU A 84 1.23 -9.75 0.85
CA LEU A 84 2.40 -8.95 1.22
C LEU A 84 2.46 -8.83 2.74
N ALA A 85 3.39 -9.55 3.36
CA ALA A 85 3.74 -9.45 4.77
C ALA A 85 5.13 -8.82 4.92
N THR A 86 5.23 -7.49 4.81
CA THR A 86 6.52 -6.77 4.77
C THR A 86 6.42 -5.36 5.30
N ASP A 87 7.57 -4.81 5.71
CA ASP A 87 7.77 -3.37 5.88
C ASP A 87 8.67 -2.85 4.75
N SER A 88 8.07 -2.18 3.77
CA SER A 88 8.80 -1.63 2.63
C SER A 88 8.12 -0.39 2.05
N VAL A 89 8.93 0.58 1.64
CA VAL A 89 8.47 1.79 0.96
C VAL A 89 8.13 1.55 -0.53
N GLU A 90 8.49 0.39 -1.07
CA GLU A 90 8.37 0.09 -2.50
C GLU A 90 8.15 -1.41 -2.83
N ALA A 91 7.40 -2.11 -1.97
CA ALA A 91 7.07 -3.52 -2.18
C ALA A 91 6.32 -3.71 -3.51
N THR A 92 6.70 -4.73 -4.29
CA THR A 92 6.02 -5.07 -5.54
C THR A 92 4.85 -6.01 -5.25
N VAL A 93 3.65 -5.63 -5.72
CA VAL A 93 2.47 -6.50 -5.71
C VAL A 93 2.63 -7.56 -6.79
N ASN A 94 2.41 -8.82 -6.43
CA ASN A 94 2.49 -9.94 -7.36
C ASN A 94 1.18 -10.73 -7.34
N TRP A 95 0.72 -11.10 -8.53
CA TRP A 95 -0.40 -12.00 -8.72
C TRP A 95 0.07 -13.36 -9.26
N ASN A 96 -0.68 -14.41 -8.93
CA ASN A 96 -0.46 -15.78 -9.35
C ASN A 96 -0.61 -15.86 -10.87
N GLY A 97 0.52 -15.88 -11.58
CA GLY A 97 0.57 -15.83 -13.05
C GLY A 97 1.66 -14.92 -13.61
N GLY A 98 2.22 -14.01 -12.78
CA GLY A 98 3.31 -13.12 -13.20
C GLY A 98 2.91 -12.16 -14.32
N GLU A 99 1.63 -11.81 -14.38
CA GLU A 99 1.06 -11.06 -15.50
C GLU A 99 1.49 -9.59 -15.49
N ASP A 100 1.77 -9.08 -16.68
CA ASP A 100 2.23 -7.72 -16.91
C ASP A 100 1.05 -6.75 -16.94
N LEU A 101 1.07 -5.73 -16.07
CA LEU A 101 0.00 -4.74 -15.99
C LEU A 101 -0.14 -3.88 -17.25
N ARG A 102 0.86 -3.88 -18.15
CA ARG A 102 0.76 -3.21 -19.45
C ARG A 102 -0.40 -3.73 -20.30
N THR A 103 -0.86 -4.96 -20.07
CA THR A 103 -2.06 -5.53 -20.71
C THR A 103 -3.36 -4.78 -20.37
N LEU A 104 -3.37 -4.08 -19.23
CA LEU A 104 -4.49 -3.28 -18.72
C LEU A 104 -4.27 -1.77 -18.87
N ALA A 105 -3.14 -1.33 -19.44
CA ALA A 105 -2.82 0.08 -19.61
C ALA A 105 -3.90 0.81 -20.43
N GLY A 106 -4.27 2.02 -19.98
CA GLY A 106 -5.33 2.82 -20.61
C GLY A 106 -6.77 2.34 -20.32
N ARG A 107 -6.97 1.21 -19.64
CA ARG A 107 -8.31 0.78 -19.18
C ARG A 107 -8.66 1.47 -17.86
N ASN A 108 -9.94 1.80 -17.68
CA ASN A 108 -10.43 2.27 -16.39
C ASN A 108 -10.55 1.10 -15.42
N VAL A 109 -9.68 1.08 -14.41
CA VAL A 109 -9.65 0.06 -13.37
C VAL A 109 -9.87 0.69 -12.00
N ARG A 110 -10.21 -0.14 -11.01
CA ARG A 110 -10.16 0.22 -9.59
C ARG A 110 -9.17 -0.72 -8.89
N ILE A 111 -8.51 -0.20 -7.88
CA ILE A 111 -7.76 -1.03 -6.92
C ILE A 111 -8.72 -1.41 -5.78
N GLN A 112 -8.79 -2.70 -5.49
CA GLN A 112 -9.42 -3.25 -4.30
C GLN A 112 -8.34 -3.71 -3.32
N LEU A 113 -8.40 -3.25 -2.09
CA LEU A 113 -7.43 -3.52 -1.04
C LEU A 113 -8.08 -4.38 0.05
N GLU A 114 -7.33 -5.35 0.54
CA GLU A 114 -7.63 -6.11 1.74
C GLU A 114 -6.42 -6.02 2.67
N LEU A 115 -6.59 -5.37 3.83
CA LEU A 115 -5.51 -5.09 4.77
C LEU A 115 -5.87 -5.60 6.15
N GLN A 116 -4.93 -6.27 6.81
CA GLN A 116 -5.04 -6.76 8.18
C GLN A 116 -3.76 -6.41 8.94
N ASP A 117 -3.89 -5.97 10.20
CA ASP A 117 -2.78 -5.63 11.10
C ASP A 117 -1.63 -4.88 10.41
N GLY A 118 -1.97 -3.76 9.77
CA GLY A 118 -1.02 -3.06 8.93
C GLY A 118 -1.44 -1.66 8.51
N LYS A 119 -0.51 -1.00 7.84
CA LYS A 119 -0.62 0.37 7.34
C LYS A 119 -0.23 0.42 5.87
N LEU A 120 -1.10 0.96 5.02
CA LEU A 120 -0.78 1.30 3.64
C LEU A 120 -0.66 2.82 3.52
N PHE A 121 0.49 3.29 3.05
CA PHE A 121 0.80 4.72 2.94
C PHE A 121 0.57 5.24 1.51
N ALA A 122 1.03 4.49 0.51
CA ALA A 122 0.95 4.90 -0.89
C ALA A 122 0.98 3.69 -1.84
N PHE A 123 0.55 3.91 -3.08
CA PHE A 123 0.69 2.98 -4.19
C PHE A 123 1.05 3.74 -5.47
N GLN A 124 1.78 3.10 -6.37
CA GLN A 124 2.17 3.68 -7.65
C GLN A 124 2.34 2.61 -8.73
N PHE A 125 1.96 2.95 -9.96
CA PHE A 125 2.30 2.15 -11.13
C PHE A 125 3.66 2.63 -11.67
N VAL A 126 4.57 1.70 -11.90
CA VAL A 126 5.91 1.98 -12.42
C VAL A 126 6.13 1.26 -13.76
N PRO A 127 7.00 1.81 -14.63
CA PRO A 127 7.35 1.18 -15.92
C PRO A 127 7.74 -0.30 -15.80
#